data_AF-A0A2V9S3E3-F1
#
_entry.id   AF-A0A2V9S3E3-F1
#
_cell.length_a   1.000
_cell.length_b   1.000
_cell.length_c   1.000
_cell.angle_alpha   90.00
_cell.angle_beta   90.00
_cell.angle_gamma   90.00
#
_symmetry.space_group_name_H-M   'P 1'
#
loop_
_entity.id
_entity.type
_entity.pdbx_description
1 polymer ?
#
loop_
_entity_poly.entity_id
_entity_poly.type
_entity_poly.pdbx_seq_one_letter_code
_entity_poly.pdbx_strand_id
1 'polypeptide(L)' 'MTGAQTSTARPAFVEEGLQVWDACPDWAGIFARYRVNAALLPVDSALATVLHERRDWKLVYKDRIAVLFKKSDDGK' A
#
# COMPACT_ATOMS: atom_id res chain seq x y z
N MET A 1 -13.62 9.47 40.84
CA MET A 1 -13.21 8.39 39.94
C MET A 1 -13.85 8.68 38.59
N THR A 2 -13.10 9.25 37.64
CA THR A 2 -13.63 9.63 36.33
C THR A 2 -12.92 8.79 35.30
N GLY A 3 -13.66 7.88 34.65
CA GLY A 3 -13.11 6.93 33.70
C GLY A 3 -12.40 7.64 32.55
N ALA A 4 -11.13 7.33 32.36
CA ALA A 4 -10.39 7.76 31.18
C ALA A 4 -11.07 7.12 29.97
N GLN A 5 -11.79 7.92 29.18
CA GLN A 5 -12.18 7.51 27.83
C GLN A 5 -10.89 7.44 27.02
N THR A 6 -10.31 6.25 26.92
CA THR A 6 -9.23 5.97 25.97
C THR A 6 -9.81 6.15 24.57
N SER A 7 -9.63 7.34 24.00
CA SER A 7 -9.75 7.54 22.56
C SER A 7 -8.77 6.57 21.93
N THR A 8 -9.28 5.47 21.38
CA THR A 8 -8.52 4.58 20.52
C THR A 8 -8.31 5.30 19.20
N ALA A 9 -7.50 6.36 19.22
CA ALA A 9 -7.01 7.00 18.01
C ALA A 9 -6.26 5.91 17.26
N ARG A 10 -6.81 5.48 16.12
CA ARG A 10 -6.08 4.56 15.25
C ARG A 10 -4.79 5.27 14.86
N PRO A 11 -3.64 4.60 14.91
CA PRO A 11 -2.40 5.20 14.44
C PRO A 11 -2.59 5.64 12.99
N ALA A 12 -2.08 6.83 12.63
CA ALA A 12 -2.19 7.37 11.26
C ALA A 12 -1.75 6.37 10.18
N PHE A 13 -0.77 5.50 10.49
CA PHE A 13 -0.34 4.40 9.63
C PHE A 13 -1.47 3.43 9.21
N VAL A 14 -2.42 3.14 10.11
CA VAL A 14 -3.54 2.23 9.82
C VAL A 14 -4.53 2.90 8.86
N GLU A 15 -4.82 4.19 9.05
CA GLU A 15 -5.71 4.94 8.16
C GLU A 15 -5.07 5.15 6.78
N GLU A 16 -3.79 5.53 6.74
CA GLU A 16 -3.03 5.68 5.50
C GLU A 16 -2.89 4.33 4.76
N GLY A 17 -2.70 3.21 5.48
CA GLY A 17 -2.66 1.88 4.89
C GLY A 17 -3.98 1.48 4.21
N LEU A 18 -5.12 1.83 4.82
CA LEU A 18 -6.44 1.62 4.22
C LEU A 18 -6.64 2.49 2.98
N GLN A 19 -6.22 3.76 3.01
CA GLN A 19 -6.28 4.65 1.85
C GLN A 19 -5.46 4.12 0.67
N VAL A 20 -4.27 3.56 0.93
CA VAL A 20 -3.47 2.95 -0.14
C VAL A 20 -4.15 1.69 -0.66
N TRP A 21 -4.74 0.87 0.21
CA TRP A 21 -5.46 -0.34 -0.19
C TRP A 21 -6.62 -0.03 -1.16
N ASP A 22 -7.35 1.05 -0.91
CA ASP A 22 -8.41 1.57 -1.78
C ASP A 22 -7.91 2.32 -3.02
N ALA A 23 -6.59 2.35 -3.24
CA ALA A 23 -5.93 3.11 -4.30
C ALA A 23 -6.35 4.59 -4.33
N CYS A 24 -6.55 5.21 -3.15
CA CYS A 24 -6.91 6.62 -3.05
C CYS A 24 -5.89 7.52 -3.78
N PRO A 25 -6.30 8.69 -4.30
CA PRO A 25 -5.48 9.52 -5.20
C PRO A 25 -4.04 9.82 -4.73
N ASP A 26 -3.76 9.84 -3.43
CA ASP A 26 -2.43 10.13 -2.86
C ASP A 26 -1.64 8.87 -2.42
N TRP A 27 -2.05 7.68 -2.84
CA TRP A 27 -1.37 6.43 -2.46
C TRP A 27 0.13 6.44 -2.78
N ALA A 28 0.52 7.09 -3.88
CA ALA A 28 1.92 7.18 -4.31
C ALA A 28 2.75 8.08 -3.38
N GLY A 29 2.15 9.14 -2.83
CA GLY A 29 2.77 10.01 -1.82
C GLY A 29 3.02 9.25 -0.52
N ILE A 30 2.05 8.44 -0.09
CA ILE A 30 2.17 7.55 1.08
C ILE A 30 3.30 6.53 0.86
N PHE A 31 3.36 5.87 -0.30
CA PHE A 31 4.44 4.95 -0.64
C PHE A 31 5.82 5.62 -0.65
N ALA A 32 5.92 6.84 -1.17
CA ALA A 32 7.17 7.60 -1.16
C ALA A 32 7.60 7.97 0.27
N ARG A 33 6.67 8.43 1.11
CA ARG A 33 6.92 8.81 2.52
C ARG A 33 7.48 7.64 3.33
N TYR A 34 6.92 6.46 3.16
CA TYR A 34 7.36 5.25 3.85
C TYR A 34 8.49 4.50 3.13
N ARG A 35 8.97 5.01 1.98
CA ARG A 35 9.99 4.38 1.14
C ARG A 35 9.63 2.92 0.80
N VAL A 36 8.36 2.70 0.47
CA VAL A 36 7.84 1.38 0.10
C VAL A 36 8.47 0.96 -1.22
N ASN A 37 9.21 -0.15 -1.18
CA ASN A 37 9.88 -0.74 -2.34
C ASN A 37 9.27 -2.09 -2.76
N ALA A 38 8.33 -2.62 -1.97
CA ALA A 38 7.61 -3.83 -2.27
C ALA A 38 6.17 -3.75 -1.72
N ALA A 39 5.21 -4.29 -2.45
CA ALA A 39 3.80 -4.32 -2.07
C ALA A 39 3.23 -5.72 -2.31
N LEU A 40 2.81 -6.37 -1.22
CA LEU A 40 2.09 -7.66 -1.25
C LEU A 40 0.60 -7.38 -1.08
N LEU A 41 -0.20 -7.75 -2.08
CA LEU A 41 -1.61 -7.38 -2.17
C LEU A 41 -2.45 -8.58 -2.61
N PRO A 42 -3.75 -8.61 -2.29
CA PRO A 42 -4.68 -9.53 -2.95
C PRO A 42 -4.73 -9.31 -4.46
N VAL A 43 -4.89 -10.39 -5.22
CA VAL A 43 -4.94 -10.37 -6.70
C VAL A 43 -6.02 -9.46 -7.28
N ASP A 44 -7.08 -9.21 -6.52
CA ASP A 44 -8.30 -8.49 -6.87
C ASP A 44 -8.37 -7.08 -6.26
N SER A 45 -7.32 -6.63 -5.57
CA SER A 45 -7.28 -5.29 -4.99
C SER A 45 -7.15 -4.19 -6.06
N ALA A 46 -7.78 -3.03 -5.82
CA ALA A 46 -7.67 -1.88 -6.71
C ALA A 46 -6.21 -1.44 -6.90
N LEU A 47 -5.42 -1.47 -5.82
CA LEU A 47 -4.01 -1.14 -5.86
C LEU A 47 -3.20 -2.14 -6.71
N ALA A 48 -3.54 -3.43 -6.71
CA ALA A 48 -2.88 -4.41 -7.58
C ALA A 48 -3.07 -4.07 -9.07
N THR A 49 -4.27 -3.65 -9.48
CA THR A 49 -4.54 -3.18 -10.85
C THR A 49 -3.68 -1.98 -11.20
N VAL A 50 -3.65 -0.96 -10.33
CA VAL A 50 -2.87 0.27 -10.56
C VAL A 50 -1.37 -0.01 -10.65
N LEU A 51 -0.82 -0.86 -9.78
CA LEU A 51 0.60 -1.21 -9.81
C LEU A 51 0.96 -2.04 -11.04
N HIS A 52 0.02 -2.81 -11.59
CA HIS A 52 0.24 -3.59 -12.80
C HIS A 52 0.40 -2.71 -14.06
N GLU A 53 -0.28 -1.57 -14.10
CA GLU A 53 -0.21 -0.62 -15.23
C GLU A 53 1.04 0.28 -15.18
N ARG A 54 1.72 0.34 -14.03
CA ARG A 54 2.87 1.22 -13.79
C ARG A 54 4.19 0.56 -14.15
N ARG A 55 4.98 1.22 -15.01
CA ARG A 55 6.32 0.72 -15.43
C ARG A 55 7.36 0.72 -14.31
N ASP A 56 7.21 1.59 -13.32
CA ASP A 56 8.12 1.67 -12.17
C ASP A 56 7.87 0.58 -11.12
N TRP A 57 6.87 -0.30 -11.32
CA TRP A 57 6.60 -1.46 -10.49
C TRP A 57 6.61 -2.74 -11.31
N LYS A 58 7.48 -3.68 -10.95
CA LYS A 58 7.58 -4.99 -11.61
C LYS A 58 6.87 -6.02 -10.78
N LEU A 59 5.98 -6.79 -11.41
CA LEU A 59 5.37 -7.98 -10.80
C LEU A 59 6.48 -9.04 -10.64
N VAL A 60 6.76 -9.45 -9.40
CA VAL A 60 7.79 -10.45 -9.10
C VAL A 60 7.18 -11.78 -8.64
N TYR A 61 5.92 -11.78 -8.22
CA TYR A 61 5.18 -12.99 -7.87
C TYR A 61 3.68 -12.80 -8.06
N LYS A 62 2.99 -13.87 -8.47
CA LYS A 62 1.53 -13.95 -8.56
C LYS A 62 1.08 -15.39 -8.35
N ASP A 63 0.09 -15.59 -7.49
CA ASP A 63 -0.68 -16.83 -7.41
C ASP A 63 -2.19 -16.53 -7.51
N ARG A 64 -3.03 -17.41 -6.96
CA ARG A 64 -4.49 -17.25 -6.96
C ARG A 64 -5.01 -16.32 -5.86
N ILE A 65 -4.19 -15.97 -4.88
CA ILE A 65 -4.56 -15.24 -3.67
C ILE A 65 -3.87 -13.88 -3.63
N ALA A 66 -2.58 -13.83 -3.94
CA ALA A 66 -1.75 -12.65 -3.79
C ALA A 66 -0.86 -12.35 -5.01
N VAL A 67 -0.49 -11.08 -5.10
CA VAL A 67 0.50 -10.52 -6.02
C VAL A 67 1.55 -9.75 -5.24
N LEU A 68 2.81 -9.89 -5.63
CA LEU A 68 3.92 -9.10 -5.10
C LEU A 68 4.50 -8.24 -6.21
N PHE A 69 4.48 -6.94 -5.98
CA PHE A 69 5.19 -5.97 -6.81
C PHE A 69 6.44 -5.49 -6.10
N LYS A 70 7.51 -5.28 -6.87
CA LYS A 70 8.73 -4.62 -6.41
C LYS A 70 8.94 -3.36 -7.24
N LYS A 71 9.28 -2.25 -6.59
CA LYS A 71 9.66 -1.02 -7.30
C LYS A 71 10.95 -1.28 -8.10
N SER A 72 10.92 -0.91 -9.37
CA SER A 72 12.07 -1.02 -10.27
C SER A 72 13.14 -0.04 -9.84
N ASP A 73 14.38 -0.53 -9.65
CA ASP A 73 15.56 0.30 -9.41
C ASP A 73 16.11 0.90 -10.73
N ASP A 74 15.25 1.20 -11.71
CA ASP A 74 15.64 1.70 -13.04
C ASP A 74 16.14 3.17 -13.00
N GLY A 75 16.68 3.60 -11.85
CA GLY A 75 17.41 4.85 -11.67
C GLY A 75 18.92 4.62 -11.75
N LYS A 76 19.41 4.02 -12.83
CA LYS A 76 20.83 4.02 -13.19
C LYS A 76 21.05 4.42 -14.64
#